data_AF-A0A3P3FUV7-F1
#
_entry.id   AF-A0A3P3FUV7-F1
#
_cell.length_a   1.000
_cell.length_b   1.000
_cell.length_c   1.000
_cell.angle_alpha   90.00
_cell.angle_beta   90.00
_cell.angle_gamma   90.00
#
_symmetry.space_group_name_H-M   'P 1'
#
loop_
_entity.id
_entity.type
_entity.pdbx_description
1 polymer ?
#
loop_
_entity_poly.entity_id
_entity_poly.type
_entity_poly.pdbx_seq_one_letter_code
_entity_poly.pdbx_strand_id
1 'polypeptide(L)'
;MKRISWRDDDGKLQSMPIRPDIIVHTPHTEVNILVVEAKRVGNKNYARDIKKLSLMTRHESVHPDYHYGYRLGVHLIVDLPNRNIVGNDVYRNGKVDADLTGLLWRILH
;
A
#
# COMPACT_ATOMS: atom_id res chain seq x y z
N MET A 1 -0.18 -9.90 -16.07
CA MET A 1 0.37 -8.95 -15.06
C MET A 1 -0.80 -8.33 -14.30
N LYS A 2 -0.78 -8.33 -12.95
CA LYS A 2 -1.87 -7.76 -12.12
C LYS A 2 -1.94 -6.23 -12.27
N ARG A 3 -3.14 -5.65 -12.18
CA ARG A 3 -3.39 -4.22 -12.40
C ARG A 3 -4.38 -3.67 -11.36
N ILE A 4 -4.32 -2.37 -11.13
CA ILE A 4 -5.34 -1.66 -10.37
C ILE A 4 -5.89 -0.52 -11.20
N SER A 5 -7.20 -0.29 -11.12
CA SER A 5 -7.89 0.75 -11.87
C SER A 5 -8.63 1.70 -10.93
N TRP A 6 -8.79 2.95 -11.34
CA TRP A 6 -9.54 3.98 -10.61
C TRP A 6 -10.09 4.99 -11.60
N ARG A 7 -11.09 5.79 -11.18
CA ARG A 7 -11.49 6.99 -11.92
C ARG A 7 -10.73 8.18 -11.36
N ASP A 8 -10.10 8.96 -12.23
CA ASP A 8 -9.52 10.26 -11.85
C ASP A 8 -10.60 11.31 -11.60
N ASP A 9 -10.17 12.54 -11.30
CA ASP A 9 -11.07 13.65 -10.94
C ASP A 9 -11.99 14.07 -12.10
N ASP A 10 -11.59 13.79 -13.36
CA ASP A 10 -12.41 13.98 -14.57
C ASP A 10 -13.32 12.77 -14.87
N GLY A 11 -13.32 11.75 -14.01
CA GLY A 11 -14.09 10.51 -14.17
C GLY A 11 -13.50 9.53 -15.20
N LYS A 12 -12.32 9.81 -15.77
CA LYS A 12 -11.69 8.94 -16.76
C LYS A 12 -11.11 7.71 -16.08
N LEU A 13 -11.29 6.55 -16.71
CA LEU A 13 -10.75 5.30 -16.21
C LEU A 13 -9.23 5.27 -16.41
N GLN A 14 -8.52 5.21 -15.31
CA GLN A 14 -7.07 5.06 -15.25
C GLN A 14 -6.73 3.66 -14.76
N SER A 15 -5.56 3.16 -15.15
CA SER A 15 -5.05 1.89 -14.64
C SER A 15 -3.53 1.86 -14.58
N MET A 16 -2.99 1.14 -13.60
CA MET A 16 -1.55 0.92 -13.48
C MET A 16 -1.25 -0.54 -13.16
N PRO A 17 -0.10 -1.07 -13.61
CA PRO A 17 0.37 -2.38 -13.16
C PRO A 17 0.73 -2.32 -11.68
N ILE A 18 0.50 -3.44 -10.98
CA ILE A 18 0.89 -3.59 -9.58
C ILE A 18 1.92 -4.70 -9.40
N ARG A 19 2.93 -4.40 -8.58
CA ARG A 19 3.92 -5.34 -8.07
C ARG A 19 4.36 -4.81 -6.70
N PRO A 20 3.72 -5.25 -5.61
CA PRO A 20 4.17 -4.92 -4.26
C PRO A 20 5.46 -5.66 -3.92
N ASP A 21 6.21 -5.15 -2.95
CA ASP A 21 7.44 -5.79 -2.48
C ASP A 21 7.12 -7.02 -1.62
N ILE A 22 6.14 -6.90 -0.72
CA ILE A 22 5.69 -8.00 0.15
C ILE A 22 4.17 -8.08 0.14
N ILE A 23 3.66 -9.30 0.08
CA ILE A 23 2.24 -9.62 0.24
C ILE A 23 2.08 -10.65 1.35
N VAL A 24 1.04 -10.48 2.16
CA VAL A 24 0.66 -11.42 3.22
C VAL A 24 -0.81 -11.78 3.02
N HIS A 25 -1.07 -13.07 2.92
CA HIS A 25 -2.40 -13.63 2.76
C HIS A 25 -2.54 -14.93 3.55
N THR A 26 -3.75 -15.42 3.71
CA THR A 26 -3.98 -16.78 4.20
C THR A 26 -3.95 -17.76 3.02
N PRO A 27 -3.05 -18.76 3.00
CA PRO A 27 -2.97 -19.74 1.92
C PRO A 27 -4.31 -20.43 1.66
N HIS A 28 -4.62 -20.71 0.39
CA HIS A 28 -5.84 -21.38 -0.04
C HIS A 28 -7.15 -20.63 0.29
N THR A 29 -7.08 -19.31 0.53
CA THR A 29 -8.25 -18.44 0.73
C THR A 29 -8.12 -17.16 -0.08
N GLU A 30 -9.21 -16.37 -0.11
CA GLU A 30 -9.21 -15.02 -0.69
C GLU A 30 -8.83 -13.93 0.33
N VAL A 31 -8.44 -14.31 1.55
CA VAL A 31 -8.16 -13.37 2.64
C VAL A 31 -6.79 -12.71 2.43
N ASN A 32 -6.82 -11.47 1.96
CA ASN A 32 -5.66 -10.60 1.81
C ASN A 32 -5.44 -9.76 3.07
N ILE A 33 -4.34 -10.00 3.78
CA ILE A 33 -4.10 -9.44 5.12
C ILE A 33 -3.34 -8.12 5.02
N LEU A 34 -2.16 -8.15 4.40
CA LEU A 34 -1.23 -7.02 4.37
C LEU A 34 -0.52 -6.95 3.03
N VAL A 35 -0.36 -5.73 2.52
CA VAL A 35 0.54 -5.42 1.41
C VAL A 35 1.57 -4.39 1.88
N VAL A 36 2.85 -4.59 1.54
CA VAL A 36 3.93 -3.68 1.93
C VAL A 36 4.66 -3.17 0.70
N GLU A 37 4.92 -1.87 0.71
CA GLU A 37 5.88 -1.21 -0.18
C GLU A 37 7.03 -0.65 0.64
N ALA A 38 8.27 -0.97 0.28
CA ALA A 38 9.47 -0.50 0.95
C ALA A 38 10.32 0.33 -0.01
N LYS A 39 10.68 1.55 0.40
CA LYS A 39 11.53 2.45 -0.36
C LYS A 39 12.82 2.75 0.38
N ARG A 40 13.91 2.91 -0.38
CA ARG A 40 15.16 3.43 0.17
C ARG A 40 15.06 4.94 0.39
N VAL A 41 15.72 5.42 1.43
CA VAL A 41 15.95 6.86 1.63
C VAL A 41 16.54 7.50 0.36
N GLY A 42 16.08 8.70 0.02
CA GLY A 42 16.54 9.47 -1.14
C GLY A 42 15.72 9.30 -2.42
N ASN A 43 14.81 8.32 -2.49
CA ASN A 43 13.89 8.18 -3.62
C ASN A 43 12.72 9.16 -3.45
N LYS A 44 12.64 10.28 -4.18
CA LYS A 44 11.76 11.42 -3.81
C LYS A 44 10.31 11.34 -4.29
N ASN A 45 9.92 10.36 -5.11
CA ASN A 45 8.57 10.30 -5.67
C ASN A 45 7.79 9.07 -5.18
N TYR A 46 7.09 9.24 -4.05
CA TYR A 46 6.26 8.19 -3.44
C TYR A 46 4.80 8.22 -3.90
N ALA A 47 4.38 9.26 -4.64
CA ALA A 47 2.96 9.50 -4.91
C ALA A 47 2.28 8.32 -5.62
N ARG A 48 2.99 7.67 -6.56
CA ARG A 48 2.47 6.50 -7.27
C ARG A 48 2.29 5.30 -6.35
N ASP A 49 3.23 5.07 -5.43
CA ASP A 49 3.20 3.94 -4.51
C ASP A 49 2.17 4.12 -3.40
N ILE A 50 2.04 5.35 -2.88
CA ILE A 50 0.97 5.73 -1.97
C ILE A 50 -0.39 5.53 -2.63
N LYS A 51 -0.57 5.99 -3.88
CA LYS A 51 -1.81 5.78 -4.62
C LYS A 51 -2.11 4.30 -4.85
N LYS A 52 -1.10 3.51 -5.18
CA LYS A 52 -1.20 2.05 -5.31
C LYS A 52 -1.68 1.41 -4.00
N LEU A 53 -1.04 1.69 -2.87
CA LEU A 53 -1.42 1.16 -1.55
C LEU A 53 -2.82 1.60 -1.14
N SER A 54 -3.15 2.88 -1.34
CA SER A 54 -4.49 3.41 -1.08
C SER A 54 -5.54 2.62 -1.87
N LEU A 55 -5.35 2.43 -3.16
CA LEU A 55 -6.31 1.71 -3.98
C LEU A 55 -6.39 0.21 -3.60
N MET A 56 -5.27 -0.43 -3.27
CA MET A 56 -5.23 -1.86 -2.92
C MET A 56 -5.92 -2.19 -1.59
N THR A 57 -6.12 -1.19 -0.73
CA THR A 57 -6.78 -1.32 0.59
C THR A 57 -8.23 -0.87 0.60
N ARG A 58 -8.80 -0.49 -0.56
CA ARG A 58 -10.23 -0.15 -0.65
C ARG A 58 -11.11 -1.40 -0.61
N HIS A 59 -12.29 -1.27 -0.01
CA HIS A 59 -13.36 -2.29 -0.02
C HIS A 59 -13.96 -2.51 -1.41
N GLU A 60 -13.88 -1.51 -2.28
CA GLU A 60 -14.44 -1.59 -3.63
C GLU A 60 -13.45 -1.06 -4.64
N SER A 61 -13.43 -1.70 -5.81
CA SER A 61 -12.68 -1.26 -6.98
C SER A 61 -13.65 -0.89 -8.08
N VAL A 62 -13.28 0.09 -8.91
CA VAL A 62 -14.07 0.46 -10.10
C VAL A 62 -14.12 -0.65 -11.15
N HIS A 63 -13.28 -1.68 -11.01
CA HIS A 63 -13.23 -2.84 -11.86
C HIS A 63 -13.18 -4.11 -10.98
N PRO A 64 -14.17 -5.01 -11.07
CA PRO A 64 -14.27 -6.20 -10.20
C PRO A 64 -13.01 -7.07 -10.22
N ASP A 65 -12.46 -7.34 -11.42
CA ASP A 65 -11.25 -8.16 -11.59
C ASP A 65 -9.96 -7.53 -11.00
N TYR A 66 -10.03 -6.26 -10.62
CA TYR A 66 -8.93 -5.49 -10.04
C TYR A 66 -9.25 -5.02 -8.63
N HIS A 67 -10.05 -5.81 -7.91
CA HIS A 67 -10.27 -5.67 -6.49
C HIS A 67 -9.31 -6.57 -5.70
N TYR A 68 -8.59 -5.98 -4.75
CA TYR A 68 -7.61 -6.71 -3.94
C TYR A 68 -8.00 -6.80 -2.46
N GLY A 69 -8.72 -5.81 -1.93
CA GLY A 69 -9.29 -5.87 -0.59
C GLY A 69 -8.29 -6.16 0.53
N TYR A 70 -7.05 -5.69 0.42
CA TYR A 70 -6.09 -5.87 1.51
C TYR A 70 -6.58 -5.14 2.76
N ARG A 71 -6.63 -5.84 3.89
CA ARG A 71 -7.06 -5.25 5.16
C ARG A 71 -6.18 -4.07 5.59
N LEU A 72 -4.87 -4.18 5.35
CA LEU A 72 -3.89 -3.14 5.62
C LEU A 72 -2.88 -3.01 4.48
N GLY A 73 -2.41 -1.78 4.26
CA GLY A 73 -1.25 -1.46 3.44
C GLY A 73 -0.19 -0.78 4.29
N VAL A 74 1.09 -1.01 4.03
CA VAL A 74 2.17 -0.35 4.75
C VAL A 74 3.17 0.21 3.76
N HIS A 75 3.49 1.49 3.90
CA HIS A 75 4.62 2.12 3.24
C HIS A 75 5.76 2.25 4.24
N LEU A 76 6.96 1.79 3.90
CA LEU A 76 8.17 1.90 4.71
C LEU A 76 9.23 2.69 3.96
N ILE A 77 9.93 3.59 4.66
CA ILE A 77 11.14 4.24 4.19
C ILE A 77 12.31 3.67 4.99
N VAL A 78 13.20 2.96 4.31
CA VAL A 78 14.31 2.21 4.88
C VAL A 78 15.62 2.93 4.60
N ASP A 79 16.38 3.24 5.65
CA ASP A 79 17.78 3.63 5.56
C ASP A 79 18.63 2.37 5.72
N LEU A 80 19.04 1.81 4.58
CA LEU A 80 19.83 0.58 4.56
C LEU A 80 21.20 0.72 5.23
N PRO A 81 21.99 1.79 4.99
CA PRO A 81 23.24 2.03 5.71
C PRO A 81 23.09 2.00 7.22
N ASN A 82 22.08 2.68 7.76
CA ASN A 82 21.85 2.78 9.21
C ASN A 82 20.99 1.64 9.78
N ARG A 83 20.52 0.71 8.92
CA ARG A 83 19.67 -0.44 9.27
C ARG A 83 18.43 -0.06 10.07
N ASN A 84 17.84 1.10 9.80
CA ASN A 84 16.63 1.56 10.47
C ASN A 84 15.53 1.92 9.47
N ILE A 85 14.30 1.92 9.96
CA ILE A 85 13.18 2.55 9.27
C ILE A 85 13.19 4.03 9.67
N VAL A 86 13.01 4.94 8.72
CA VAL A 86 12.99 6.39 9.00
C VAL A 86 11.65 7.04 8.67
N GLY A 87 10.70 6.24 8.19
CA GLY A 87 9.34 6.67 7.93
C GLY A 87 8.43 5.47 7.71
N ASN A 88 7.20 5.56 8.22
CA ASN A 88 6.17 4.57 7.97
C ASN A 88 4.80 5.23 7.88
N ASP A 89 3.95 4.68 7.00
CA ASP A 89 2.52 5.00 6.94
C ASP A 89 1.73 3.70 6.84
N VAL A 90 0.71 3.55 7.67
CA VAL A 90 -0.24 2.43 7.59
C VAL A 90 -1.51 2.91 6.92
N TYR A 91 -2.00 2.14 5.95
CA TYR A 91 -3.20 2.42 5.18
C TYR A 91 -4.29 1.42 5.51
N ARG A 92 -5.51 1.92 5.69
CA ARG A 92 -6.75 1.14 5.84
C ARG A 92 -7.85 1.84 5.06
N ASN A 93 -8.63 1.09 4.29
CA ASN A 93 -9.75 1.62 3.50
C ASN A 93 -9.33 2.77 2.58
N GLY A 94 -8.12 2.68 2.03
CA GLY A 94 -7.55 3.69 1.14
C GLY A 94 -7.09 4.99 1.78
N LYS A 95 -7.04 5.08 3.11
CA LYS A 95 -6.58 6.26 3.86
C LYS A 95 -5.49 5.88 4.85
N VAL A 96 -4.67 6.85 5.25
CA VAL A 96 -3.73 6.66 6.35
C VAL A 96 -4.52 6.43 7.65
N ASP A 97 -4.14 5.40 8.40
CA ASP A 97 -4.64 5.06 9.72
C ASP A 97 -3.62 5.59 10.75
N ALA A 98 -3.93 6.73 11.37
CA ALA A 98 -2.99 7.45 12.24
C ALA A 98 -2.60 6.64 13.48
N ASP A 99 -3.56 5.91 14.06
CA ASP A 99 -3.33 5.11 15.27
C ASP A 99 -2.37 3.95 14.99
N LEU A 100 -2.61 3.21 13.90
CA LEU A 100 -1.70 2.13 13.50
C LEU A 100 -0.35 2.65 13.02
N THR A 101 -0.32 3.81 12.37
CA THR A 101 0.93 4.47 11.95
C THR A 101 1.78 4.82 13.17
N GLY A 102 1.19 5.42 14.20
CA GLY A 102 1.88 5.72 15.45
C GLY A 102 2.25 4.47 16.26
N LEU A 103 1.43 3.42 16.22
CA LEU A 103 1.79 2.13 16.83
C LEU A 103 3.00 1.51 16.16
N LEU A 104 3.02 1.41 14.83
CA LEU A 104 4.14 0.84 14.09
C LEU A 104 5.42 1.65 14.32
N TRP A 105 5.32 2.98 14.34
CA TRP A 105 6.45 3.86 14.67
C TRP A 105 7.08 3.50 16.02
N ARG A 106 6.28 3.36 17.08
CA ARG A 106 6.75 2.98 18.43
C ARG A 106 7.31 1.55 18.54
N ILE A 107 7.04 0.68 17.57
CA ILE A 107 7.61 -0.67 17.53
C ILE A 107 8.98 -0.65 16.85
N LEU A 108 9.15 0.26 15.88
CA LEU A 108 10.38 0.40 15.10
C LEU A 108 11.43 1.30 15.78
N HIS A 109 11.03 2.09 16.78
CA HIS A 109 11.81 3.11 17.48
C HIS A 109 11.58 3.08 18.98
#